data_AF-A0AAD9KH31-F1
#
_entry.id   AF-A0AAD9KH31-F1
#
_cell.length_a   1.000
_cell.length_b   1.000
_cell.length_c   1.000
_cell.angle_alpha   90.00
_cell.angle_beta   90.00
_cell.angle_gamma   90.00
#
_symmetry.space_group_name_H-M   'P 1'
#
loop_
_entity.id
_entity.type
_entity.pdbx_description
1 polymer ?
#
loop_
_entity_poly.entity_id
_entity_poly.type
_entity_poly.pdbx_seq_one_letter_code
_entity_poly.pdbx_strand_id
1 'polypeptide(L)'
;MRHLKSEDKQADDDLIDVFRILDQDGDGYISQADLRDIMNRLGLELSQQEMEEMIAEVDKDGDGQIDYDGAQQICLIKFLF
;
A
#
# COMPACT_ATOMS: atom_id res chain seq x y z
N MET A 1 -32.45 15.10 6.12
CA MET A 1 -31.40 14.52 6.99
C MET A 1 -30.26 14.09 6.09
N ARG A 2 -29.08 14.70 6.20
CA ARG A 2 -27.89 14.25 5.46
C ARG A 2 -27.35 13.00 6.18
N HIS A 3 -27.60 11.82 5.63
CA HIS A 3 -26.83 10.62 5.93
C HIS A 3 -25.85 10.44 4.77
N LEU A 4 -24.68 11.04 4.92
CA LEU A 4 -23.50 10.78 4.09
C LEU A 4 -22.56 9.92 4.96
N LYS A 5 -21.90 8.95 4.33
CA LYS A 5 -20.94 7.95 4.86
C LYS A 5 -21.53 6.56 5.13
N SER A 6 -21.76 5.82 4.04
CA SER A 6 -21.89 4.36 4.07
C SER A 6 -20.97 3.67 3.05
N GLU A 7 -19.98 4.37 2.49
CA GLU A 7 -19.07 3.85 1.45
C GLU A 7 -17.64 3.59 1.98
N ASP A 8 -17.30 4.13 3.17
CA ASP A 8 -15.95 4.02 3.77
C ASP A 8 -15.65 2.64 4.37
N LYS A 9 -16.67 1.94 4.89
CA LYS A 9 -16.45 0.79 5.78
C LYS A 9 -16.10 -0.51 5.06
N GLN A 10 -16.40 -0.60 3.77
CA GLN A 10 -16.12 -1.79 2.97
C GLN A 10 -14.73 -1.71 2.33
N ALA A 11 -14.36 -0.52 1.82
CA ALA A 11 -13.02 -0.27 1.29
C ALA A 11 -11.93 -0.42 2.36
N ASP A 12 -12.26 -0.07 3.61
CA ASP A 12 -11.35 -0.23 4.75
C ASP A 12 -11.06 -1.71 5.06
N ASP A 13 -12.05 -2.61 4.98
CA ASP A 13 -11.85 -4.03 5.27
C ASP A 13 -10.97 -4.72 4.22
N ASP A 14 -11.21 -4.44 2.93
CA ASP A 14 -10.39 -4.96 1.82
C ASP A 14 -8.96 -4.38 1.88
N LEU A 15 -8.80 -3.10 2.22
CA LEU A 15 -7.49 -2.47 2.41
C LEU A 15 -6.77 -3.02 3.64
N ILE A 16 -7.46 -3.31 4.74
CA ILE A 16 -6.88 -3.92 5.94
C ILE A 16 -6.35 -5.32 5.63
N ASP A 17 -7.08 -6.11 4.85
CA ASP A 17 -6.64 -7.46 4.49
C ASP A 17 -5.41 -7.39 3.58
N VAL A 18 -5.43 -6.50 2.59
CA VAL A 18 -4.26 -6.22 1.74
C VAL A 18 -3.08 -5.70 2.57
N PHE A 19 -3.32 -4.78 3.50
CA PHE A 19 -2.28 -4.22 4.37
C PHE A 19 -1.66 -5.30 5.26
N ARG A 20 -2.45 -6.22 5.81
CA ARG A 20 -1.93 -7.38 6.57
C ARG A 20 -1.15 -8.37 5.72
N ILE A 21 -1.50 -8.48 4.45
CA ILE A 21 -0.78 -9.33 3.50
C ILE A 21 0.56 -8.68 3.13
N LEU A 22 0.61 -7.35 3.10
CA LEU A 22 1.80 -6.53 2.84
C LEU A 22 2.73 -6.48 4.05
N ASP A 23 2.23 -6.08 5.21
CA ASP A 23 2.94 -5.96 6.49
C ASP A 23 3.23 -7.34 7.09
N GLN A 24 4.33 -7.97 6.66
CA GLN A 24 4.73 -9.30 7.14
C GLN A 24 5.30 -9.28 8.55
N ASP A 25 5.96 -8.18 8.93
CA ASP A 25 6.57 -8.01 10.25
C ASP A 25 5.56 -7.55 11.32
N GLY A 26 4.38 -7.05 10.91
CA GLY A 26 3.29 -6.65 11.79
C GLY A 26 3.59 -5.35 12.55
N ASP A 27 4.48 -4.51 12.02
CA ASP A 27 4.92 -3.27 12.65
C ASP A 27 3.99 -2.10 12.32
N GLY A 28 3.03 -2.31 11.41
CA GLY A 28 2.09 -1.29 10.96
C GLY A 28 2.62 -0.40 9.84
N TYR A 29 3.77 -0.76 9.25
CA TYR A 29 4.42 -0.05 8.16
C TYR A 29 4.78 -1.03 7.04
N ILE A 30 4.82 -0.56 5.80
CA ILE A 30 5.30 -1.36 4.67
C ILE A 30 6.69 -0.86 4.31
N SER A 31 7.69 -1.71 4.50
CA SER A 31 9.05 -1.42 4.06
C SER A 31 9.21 -1.72 2.57
N GLN A 32 10.28 -1.20 1.96
CA GLN A 32 10.66 -1.56 0.59
C GLN A 32 10.77 -3.09 0.39
N ALA A 33 11.21 -3.81 1.42
CA ALA A 33 11.30 -5.27 1.39
C ALA A 33 9.92 -5.94 1.28
N ASP A 34 8.96 -5.51 2.08
CA ASP A 34 7.57 -6.01 2.09
C ASP A 34 6.88 -5.76 0.76
N LEU A 35 7.01 -4.53 0.24
CA LEU A 35 6.49 -4.18 -1.08
C LEU A 35 7.13 -5.03 -2.18
N ARG A 36 8.42 -5.37 -2.07
CA ARG A 36 9.07 -6.25 -3.05
C ARG A 36 8.60 -7.69 -2.95
N ASP A 37 8.39 -8.20 -1.74
CA ASP A 37 7.91 -9.56 -1.54
C ASP A 37 6.50 -9.72 -2.10
N ILE A 38 5.61 -8.75 -1.85
CA ILE A 38 4.25 -8.79 -2.38
C ILE A 38 4.23 -8.75 -3.91
N MET A 39 5.04 -7.88 -4.51
CA MET A 39 5.02 -7.67 -5.96
C MET A 39 5.50 -8.95 -6.66
N ASN A 40 6.52 -9.61 -6.10
CA ASN A 40 6.93 -10.95 -6.54
C ASN A 40 5.82 -12.00 -6.36
N ARG A 41 5.12 -12.00 -5.22
CA ARG A 41 4.00 -12.93 -4.96
C ARG A 41 2.84 -12.75 -5.93
N LEU A 42 2.60 -11.53 -6.39
CA LEU A 42 1.57 -11.18 -7.37
C LEU A 42 2.02 -11.43 -8.81
N GLY A 43 3.28 -11.80 -9.03
CA GLY A 43 3.87 -11.96 -10.36
C GLY A 43 4.12 -10.62 -11.07
N LEU A 44 4.08 -9.52 -10.33
CA LEU A 44 4.43 -8.18 -10.81
C LEU A 44 5.91 -7.94 -10.53
N GLU A 45 6.75 -8.13 -11.55
CA GLU A 45 8.16 -7.75 -11.46
C GLU A 45 8.30 -6.25 -11.64
N LEU A 46 8.44 -5.53 -10.52
CA LEU A 46 8.82 -4.13 -10.54
C LEU A 46 10.34 -4.01 -10.63
N SER A 47 10.79 -3.10 -11.49
CA SER A 47 12.19 -2.70 -11.48
C SER A 47 12.52 -1.95 -10.19
N GLN A 48 13.77 -2.00 -9.75
CA GLN A 48 14.23 -1.27 -8.57
C GLN A 48 13.90 0.23 -8.68
N GLN A 49 14.04 0.80 -9.88
CA GLN A 49 13.67 2.17 -10.18
C GLN A 49 12.16 2.44 -10.00
N GLU A 50 11.28 1.57 -10.50
CA GLU A 50 9.83 1.75 -10.33
C GLU A 50 9.39 1.63 -8.86
N MET A 51 10.10 0.81 -8.10
CA MET A 51 9.87 0.66 -6.67
C MET A 51 10.30 1.93 -5.91
N GLU A 52 11.47 2.47 -6.24
CA GLU A 52 11.94 3.74 -5.69
C GLU A 52 11.01 4.90 -6.06
N GLU A 53 10.49 4.94 -7.29
CA GLU A 53 9.53 5.96 -7.72
C GLU A 53 8.20 5.84 -6.96
N MET A 54 7.68 4.62 -6.76
CA MET A 54 6.47 4.43 -5.96
C MET A 54 6.67 4.81 -4.50
N ILE A 55 7.78 4.40 -3.89
CA ILE A 55 8.09 4.76 -2.51
C ILE A 55 8.21 6.27 -2.42
N ALA A 56 9.01 6.92 -3.27
CA ALA A 56 9.19 8.37 -3.26
C ALA A 56 7.89 9.17 -3.50
N GLU A 57 6.89 8.59 -4.17
CA GLU A 57 5.59 9.24 -4.38
C GLU A 57 4.71 9.21 -3.13
N VAL A 58 4.85 8.19 -2.28
CA VAL A 58 4.04 8.03 -1.06
C VAL A 58 4.78 8.37 0.25
N ASP A 59 6.10 8.19 0.26
CA ASP A 59 7.04 8.51 1.34
C ASP A 59 7.28 10.02 1.37
N LYS A 60 6.38 10.74 2.04
CA LYS A 60 6.42 12.21 2.14
C LYS A 60 7.36 12.72 3.22
N ASP A 61 7.65 11.90 4.22
CA ASP A 61 8.53 12.25 5.33
C ASP A 61 9.97 11.77 5.13
N GLY A 62 10.20 10.88 4.15
CA GLY A 62 11.52 10.44 3.71
C GLY A 62 12.16 9.42 4.63
N ASP A 63 11.35 8.67 5.39
CA ASP A 63 11.83 7.61 6.29
C ASP A 63 12.03 6.26 5.55
N GLY A 64 11.59 6.18 4.29
CA GLY A 64 11.66 4.97 3.47
C GLY A 64 10.66 3.90 3.90
N GLN A 65 9.71 4.23 4.78
CA GLN A 65 8.60 3.39 5.19
C GLN A 65 7.30 3.93 4.60
N ILE A 66 6.32 3.04 4.42
CA ILE A 66 5.03 3.41 3.83
C ILE A 66 3.96 3.17 4.89
N ASP A 67 3.35 4.25 5.38
CA ASP A 67 2.18 4.17 6.26
C ASP A 67 0.95 3.62 5.53
N TYR A 68 -0.09 3.32 6.32
CA TYR A 68 -1.41 2.90 5.83
C TYR A 68 -1.99 3.79 4.71
N ASP A 69 -1.83 5.13 4.81
CA ASP A 69 -2.28 6.07 3.77
C ASP A 69 -1.51 5.92 2.45
N GLY A 70 -0.19 5.73 2.55
CA GLY A 70 0.68 5.49 1.40
C GLY A 70 0.43 4.13 0.75
N ALA A 71 0.17 3.11 1.56
CA ALA A 71 -0.18 1.77 1.09
C ALA A 71 -1.49 1.78 0.31
N GLN A 72 -2.49 2.51 0.82
CA GLN A 72 -3.74 2.74 0.13
C GLN A 72 -3.52 3.44 -1.22
N GLN A 73 -2.64 4.44 -1.29
CA GLN A 73 -2.30 5.09 -2.55
C GLN A 73 -1.58 4.14 -3.53
N ILE A 74 -0.62 3.33 -3.09
CA ILE A 74 0.07 2.34 -3.94
C ILE A 74 -0.93 1.35 -4.54
N CYS A 75 -1.86 0.83 -3.73
CA CYS A 75 -2.91 -0.06 -4.22
C CYS A 75 -3.83 0.63 -5.24
N LEU A 76 -4.15 1.91 -5.05
CA LEU A 76 -4.93 2.69 -6.01
C LEU A 76 -4.17 2.96 -7.32
N ILE A 77 -2.86 3.19 -7.26
CA ILE A 77 -2.02 3.56 -8.41
C ILE A 77 -1.73 2.36 -9.30
N LYS A 78 -1.50 1.17 -8.71
CA LYS A 78 -0.95 0.03 -9.46
C LYS A 78 -1.78 -1.25 -9.44
N PHE A 79 -2.76 -1.37 -8.54
CA PHE A 79 -3.64 -2.55 -8.46
C PHE A 79 -5.01 -2.35 -9.12
N LEU A 80 -5.39 -1.11 -9.41
CA LEU A 80 -6.70 -0.74 -9.96
C LEU A 80 -6.66 -0.28 -11.44
N PHE A 81 -5.52 -0.40 -12.11
CA PHE A 81 -5.35 -0.10 -13.54
C PHE A 81 -4.68 -1.23 -14.31
#